data_AF-A0A090WYT4-F1
#
_entry.id   AF-A0A090WYT4-F1
#
_cell.length_a   1.000
_cell.length_b   1.000
_cell.length_c   1.000
_cell.angle_alpha   90.00
_cell.angle_beta   90.00
_cell.angle_gamma   90.00
#
_symmetry.space_group_name_H-M   'P 1'
#
loop_
_entity.id
_entity.type
_entity.pdbx_description
1 polymer ?
#
loop_
_entity_poly.entity_id
_entity_poly.type
_entity_poly.pdbx_seq_one_letter_code
_entity_poly.pdbx_strand_id
1 'polypeptide(L)'
;MVIGVTPNLEARSAFEFKLKSELNAREIIALQSAVVFEASFKDSKQTEADIEKQLDVLRSKGLDAILVSVVKGVENKQSYASESSKTDYHLRRFSPYYLLYQEAYYNQNYYSSYNVFHIETSLYSLKSNSDKSLVWSGSYDIVDPKDVTKTIDKYVEVVIKSLEKEKIIPKKHNYLN
;
A
#
# COMPACT_ATOMS: atom_id res chain seq x y z
N MET A 1 -2.12 3.26 -8.54
CA MET A 1 -0.89 3.78 -7.90
C MET A 1 -0.49 2.86 -6.78
N VAL A 2 0.81 2.66 -6.56
CA VAL A 2 1.35 1.82 -5.49
C VAL A 2 2.03 2.70 -4.44
N ILE A 3 1.72 2.47 -3.17
CA ILE A 3 2.25 3.22 -2.03
C ILE A 3 2.84 2.24 -1.01
N GLY A 4 4.13 2.39 -0.69
CA GLY A 4 4.74 1.74 0.47
C GLY A 4 4.87 2.71 1.64
N VAL A 5 4.26 2.37 2.79
CA VAL A 5 4.33 3.17 4.02
C VAL A 5 5.43 2.62 4.92
N THR A 6 6.62 3.20 4.78
CA THR A 6 7.83 2.88 5.56
C THR A 6 8.79 4.09 5.53
N PRO A 7 9.58 4.33 6.59
CA PRO A 7 10.59 5.37 6.62
C PRO A 7 11.85 4.97 5.82
N ASN A 8 11.99 3.68 5.48
CA ASN A 8 13.09 3.21 4.64
C ASN A 8 12.78 3.51 3.15
N LEU A 9 13.35 4.60 2.64
CA LEU A 9 13.14 5.05 1.26
C LEU A 9 13.61 4.05 0.20
N GLU A 10 14.72 3.36 0.45
CA GLU A 10 15.24 2.36 -0.48
C GLU A 10 14.28 1.16 -0.58
N ALA A 11 13.83 0.66 0.58
CA ALA A 11 12.86 -0.44 0.63
C ALA A 11 11.52 -0.04 0.00
N ARG A 12 11.05 1.19 0.26
CA ARG A 12 9.84 1.74 -0.38
C ARG A 12 9.98 1.77 -1.90
N SER A 13 11.03 2.41 -2.41
CA SER A 13 11.26 2.54 -3.86
C SER A 13 11.40 1.16 -4.53
N ALA A 14 12.13 0.24 -3.91
CA ALA A 14 12.27 -1.12 -4.42
C ALA A 14 10.93 -1.89 -4.46
N PHE A 15 10.13 -1.80 -3.39
CA PHE A 15 8.79 -2.40 -3.32
C PHE A 15 7.86 -1.82 -4.39
N GLU A 16 7.74 -0.50 -4.46
CA GLU A 16 6.83 0.16 -5.40
C GLU A 16 7.23 -0.10 -6.85
N PHE A 17 8.53 -0.12 -7.15
CA PHE A 17 9.04 -0.46 -8.48
C PHE A 17 8.73 -1.90 -8.87
N LYS A 18 8.98 -2.87 -7.98
CA LYS A 18 8.75 -4.30 -8.26
C LYS A 18 7.26 -4.58 -8.44
N LEU A 19 6.41 -4.07 -7.55
CA LEU A 19 4.97 -4.26 -7.68
C LEU A 19 4.40 -3.56 -8.92
N LYS A 20 4.86 -2.33 -9.24
CA LYS A 20 4.53 -1.68 -10.51
C LYS A 20 4.92 -2.55 -11.71
N SER A 21 6.11 -3.15 -11.69
CA SER A 21 6.59 -3.96 -12.81
C SER A 21 5.72 -5.20 -13.03
N GLU A 22 5.30 -5.86 -11.95
CA GLU A 22 4.37 -7.00 -12.04
C GLU A 22 2.97 -6.58 -12.53
N LEU A 23 2.47 -5.40 -12.11
CA LEU A 23 1.21 -4.85 -12.63
C LEU A 23 1.32 -4.50 -14.12
N ASN A 24 2.41 -3.85 -14.54
CA ASN A 24 2.66 -3.52 -15.95
C ASN A 24 2.76 -4.79 -16.82
N ALA A 25 3.36 -5.87 -16.31
CA ALA A 25 3.41 -7.15 -17.01
C ALA A 25 2.03 -7.82 -17.20
N ARG A 26 1.00 -7.27 -16.55
CA ARG A 26 -0.43 -7.62 -16.69
C ARG A 26 -1.21 -6.51 -17.38
N GLU A 27 -0.52 -5.62 -18.09
CA GLU A 27 -1.09 -4.46 -18.82
C GLU A 27 -1.81 -3.45 -17.91
N ILE A 28 -1.53 -3.48 -16.60
CA ILE A 28 -2.06 -2.51 -15.64
C ILE A 28 -1.02 -1.40 -15.46
N ILE A 29 -1.34 -0.19 -15.92
CA ILE A 29 -0.47 0.98 -15.78
C ILE A 29 -0.44 1.41 -14.31
N ALA A 30 0.74 1.34 -13.69
CA ALA A 30 0.93 1.77 -12.30
C ALA A 30 1.96 2.90 -12.14
N LEU A 31 1.65 3.81 -11.20
CA LEU A 31 2.53 4.88 -10.73
C LEU A 31 3.15 4.50 -9.39
N GLN A 32 4.40 4.90 -9.17
CA GLN A 32 5.08 4.81 -7.88
C GLN A 32 4.82 6.09 -7.10
N SER A 33 4.29 5.97 -5.90
CA SER A 33 4.09 7.12 -5.02
C SER A 33 5.41 7.79 -4.65
N ALA A 34 6.50 7.05 -4.52
CA ALA A 34 7.84 7.59 -4.29
C ALA A 34 8.28 8.57 -5.39
N VAL A 35 7.74 8.48 -6.62
CA VAL A 35 8.02 9.43 -7.70
C VAL A 35 6.99 10.56 -7.74
N VAL A 36 5.72 10.25 -7.49
CA VAL A 36 4.60 11.21 -7.62
C VAL A 36 4.52 12.15 -6.42
N PHE A 37 4.90 11.68 -5.23
CA PHE A 37 4.67 12.33 -3.94
C PHE A 37 5.95 12.82 -3.26
N GLU A 38 7.08 12.79 -3.96
CA GLU A 38 8.39 12.88 -3.32
C GLU A 38 8.71 14.24 -2.66
N ALA A 39 8.09 15.33 -3.13
CA ALA A 39 8.20 16.65 -2.50
C ALA A 39 7.05 16.95 -1.52
N SER A 40 5.80 16.63 -1.87
CA SER A 40 4.64 17.07 -1.08
C SER A 40 4.44 16.31 0.23
N PHE A 41 4.92 15.06 0.34
CA PHE A 41 4.65 14.22 1.53
C PHE A 41 5.84 14.04 2.47
N LYS A 42 7.04 14.49 2.10
CA LYS A 42 8.24 14.42 2.95
C LYS A 42 8.42 15.68 3.81
N ASP A 43 7.99 16.83 3.32
CA ASP A 43 8.33 18.13 3.92
C ASP A 43 7.37 18.58 5.03
N SER A 44 6.15 18.02 5.09
CA SER A 44 5.18 18.32 6.14
C SER A 44 4.09 17.27 6.29
N LYS A 45 3.58 17.11 7.52
CA LYS A 45 2.36 16.33 7.79
C LYS A 45 1.22 16.89 6.94
N GLN A 46 0.61 16.05 6.11
CA GLN A 46 -0.54 16.44 5.29
C GLN A 46 -1.83 16.40 6.11
N THR A 47 -2.81 17.20 5.71
CA THR A 47 -4.20 17.09 6.16
C THR A 47 -5.01 16.20 5.22
N GLU A 48 -6.21 15.77 5.63
CA GLU A 48 -7.11 14.98 4.75
C GLU A 48 -7.48 15.77 3.49
N ALA A 49 -7.69 17.07 3.63
CA ALA A 49 -8.01 17.97 2.52
C ALA A 49 -6.87 18.08 1.51
N ASP A 50 -5.61 18.10 1.97
CA ASP A 50 -4.44 18.13 1.09
C ASP A 50 -4.35 16.84 0.27
N ILE A 51 -4.59 15.69 0.91
CA ILE A 51 -4.58 14.38 0.26
C ILE A 51 -5.70 14.30 -0.77
N GLU A 52 -6.94 14.65 -0.42
CA GLU A 52 -8.07 14.61 -1.36
C GLU A 52 -7.86 15.53 -2.56
N LYS A 53 -7.33 16.74 -2.35
CA LYS A 53 -6.99 17.67 -3.45
C LYS A 53 -6.00 17.04 -4.43
N GLN A 54 -4.99 16.34 -3.91
CA GLN A 54 -4.02 15.65 -4.76
C GLN A 54 -4.64 14.45 -5.47
N LEU A 55 -5.52 13.71 -4.80
CA LEU A 55 -6.27 12.63 -5.43
C LEU A 55 -7.17 13.12 -6.55
N ASP A 56 -7.80 14.28 -6.42
CA ASP A 56 -8.63 14.84 -7.50
C ASP A 56 -7.80 15.16 -8.75
N VAL A 57 -6.59 15.71 -8.56
CA VAL A 57 -5.65 15.90 -9.67
C VAL A 57 -5.27 14.56 -10.30
N LEU A 58 -4.97 13.54 -9.50
CA LEU A 58 -4.62 12.22 -10.04
C LEU A 58 -5.81 11.52 -10.73
N ARG A 59 -7.02 11.64 -10.19
CA ARG A 59 -8.27 11.16 -10.80
C ARG A 59 -8.50 11.79 -12.16
N SER A 60 -8.33 13.12 -12.28
CA SER A 60 -8.44 13.82 -13.56
C SER A 60 -7.41 13.37 -14.61
N LYS A 61 -6.29 12.78 -14.16
CA LYS A 61 -5.26 12.18 -15.02
C LYS A 61 -5.49 10.69 -15.29
N GLY A 62 -6.64 10.14 -14.88
CA GLY A 62 -7.03 8.76 -15.12
C GLY A 62 -6.60 7.76 -14.05
N LEU A 63 -6.11 8.22 -12.88
CA LEU A 63 -5.85 7.30 -11.77
C LEU A 63 -7.16 6.80 -11.19
N ASP A 64 -7.34 5.48 -11.18
CA ASP A 64 -8.61 4.87 -10.82
C ASP A 64 -8.55 3.96 -9.57
N ALA A 65 -7.34 3.64 -9.10
CA ALA A 65 -7.14 2.87 -7.88
C ALA A 65 -5.80 3.18 -7.17
N ILE A 66 -5.78 2.94 -5.86
CA ILE A 66 -4.60 3.04 -5.00
C ILE A 66 -4.42 1.73 -4.23
N LEU A 67 -3.25 1.13 -4.37
CA LEU A 67 -2.79 0.04 -3.53
C LEU A 67 -1.77 0.59 -2.54
N VAL A 68 -2.03 0.42 -1.25
CA VAL A 68 -1.17 0.89 -0.15
C VAL A 68 -0.77 -0.29 0.72
N SER A 69 0.52 -0.44 1.01
CA SER A 69 1.05 -1.41 1.97
C SER A 69 1.69 -0.71 3.17
N VAL A 70 1.27 -1.09 4.37
CA VAL A 70 1.71 -0.50 5.64
C VAL A 70 2.36 -1.56 6.50
N VAL A 71 3.56 -1.27 7.00
CA VAL A 71 4.23 -2.12 7.99
C VAL A 71 3.71 -1.76 9.39
N LYS A 72 2.93 -2.66 9.99
CA LYS A 72 2.43 -2.59 11.36
C LYS A 72 3.38 -3.42 12.26
N GLY A 73 4.07 -2.80 13.22
CA GLY A 73 4.97 -3.52 14.14
C GLY A 73 4.20 -4.53 15.02
N VAL A 74 4.85 -5.64 15.40
CA VAL A 74 4.35 -6.71 16.31
C VAL A 74 4.58 -6.25 17.76
N GLU A 75 3.78 -6.43 18.83
CA GLU A 75 2.56 -7.20 19.15
C GLU A 75 1.42 -6.22 19.51
N ASN A 76 0.18 -6.42 19.08
CA ASN A 76 -0.66 -7.49 19.58
C ASN A 76 -1.44 -8.15 18.45
N LYS A 77 -1.58 -9.48 18.57
CA LYS A 77 -2.76 -10.23 18.15
C LYS A 77 -4.01 -9.63 18.79
N GLN A 78 -4.43 -8.47 18.34
CA GLN A 78 -5.85 -8.19 18.24
C GLN A 78 -6.13 -8.20 16.76
N SER A 79 -6.71 -9.31 16.31
CA SER A 79 -7.61 -9.30 15.17
C SER A 79 -8.32 -7.95 15.16
N TYR A 80 -8.12 -7.15 14.12
CA TYR A 80 -9.02 -6.03 13.78
C TYR A 80 -10.40 -6.57 13.34
N ALA A 81 -10.87 -7.62 14.02
CA ALA A 81 -12.25 -8.03 14.15
C ALA A 81 -12.86 -7.35 15.40
N SER A 82 -12.44 -6.11 15.71
CA SER A 82 -13.19 -5.26 16.60
C SER A 82 -14.14 -4.42 15.76
N GLU A 83 -15.40 -4.87 15.74
CA GLU A 83 -16.58 -4.16 15.28
C GLU A 83 -16.70 -2.80 15.99
N SER A 84 -15.95 -1.82 15.51
CA SER A 84 -16.03 -0.43 15.90
C SER A 84 -16.33 0.37 14.64
N SER A 85 -17.47 1.06 14.63
CA SER A 85 -17.94 1.89 13.51
C SER A 85 -16.95 3.01 13.13
N LYS A 86 -16.04 3.39 14.05
CA LYS A 86 -14.97 4.36 13.80
C LYS A 86 -13.75 3.72 13.13
N THR A 87 -13.37 2.49 13.52
CA THR A 87 -12.30 1.74 12.85
C THR A 87 -12.70 1.40 11.41
N ASP A 88 -13.97 1.09 11.22
CA ASP A 88 -14.61 0.83 9.93
C ASP A 88 -14.54 2.06 8.98
N TYR A 89 -14.69 3.28 9.48
CA TYR A 89 -14.56 4.51 8.67
C TYR A 89 -13.13 4.73 8.15
N HIS A 90 -12.12 4.60 9.01
CA HIS A 90 -10.72 4.83 8.63
C HIS A 90 -10.20 3.78 7.63
N LEU A 91 -10.70 2.55 7.71
CA LEU A 91 -10.30 1.47 6.80
C LEU A 91 -11.02 1.55 5.44
N ARG A 92 -12.19 2.21 5.36
CA ARG A 92 -13.02 2.25 4.15
C ARG A 92 -12.57 3.24 3.07
N ARG A 93 -11.82 4.27 3.45
CA ARG A 93 -11.35 5.34 2.56
C ARG A 93 -9.83 5.48 2.63
N PHE A 94 -9.22 5.75 1.48
CA PHE A 94 -7.77 5.90 1.38
C PHE A 94 -7.23 7.07 2.22
N SER A 95 -7.80 8.27 2.14
CA SER A 95 -7.21 9.45 2.80
C SER A 95 -7.18 9.34 4.32
N PRO A 96 -8.27 8.91 5.01
CA PRO A 96 -8.22 8.59 6.43
C PRO A 96 -7.23 7.46 6.77
N TYR A 97 -7.14 6.42 5.94
CA TYR A 97 -6.19 5.32 6.12
C TYR A 97 -4.73 5.80 6.03
N TYR A 98 -4.43 6.64 5.04
CA TYR A 98 -3.12 7.23 4.85
C TYR A 98 -2.71 8.09 6.05
N LEU A 99 -3.62 8.94 6.53
CA LEU A 99 -3.35 9.79 7.69
C LEU A 99 -3.07 9.01 8.97
N LEU A 100 -3.81 7.91 9.19
CA LEU A 100 -3.61 7.03 10.34
C LEU A 100 -2.17 6.51 10.41
N TYR A 101 -1.54 6.26 9.26
CA TYR A 101 -0.19 5.72 9.17
C TYR A 101 0.86 6.75 8.72
N GLN A 102 0.50 8.02 8.58
CA GLN A 102 1.41 9.06 8.12
C GLN A 102 2.62 9.22 9.05
N GLU A 103 2.45 9.00 10.36
CA GLU A 103 3.55 9.08 11.33
C GLU A 103 4.63 8.01 11.11
N ALA A 104 4.28 6.88 10.50
CA ALA A 104 5.22 5.81 10.19
C ALA A 104 6.29 6.26 9.18
N TYR A 105 6.04 7.30 8.37
CA TYR A 105 7.06 7.87 7.48
C TYR A 105 8.14 8.67 8.21
N TYR A 106 7.82 9.22 9.38
CA TYR A 106 8.71 10.16 10.09
C TYR A 106 9.46 9.50 11.26
N ASN A 107 9.00 8.35 11.73
CA ASN A 107 9.61 7.67 12.87
C ASN A 107 10.54 6.53 12.42
N GLN A 108 11.84 6.85 12.24
CA GLN A 108 12.87 5.86 11.90
C GLN A 108 13.11 4.82 13.01
N ASN A 109 12.90 5.20 14.28
CA ASN A 109 13.04 4.30 15.43
C ASN A 109 11.92 3.26 15.51
N TYR A 110 10.91 3.36 14.65
CA TYR A 110 9.76 2.46 14.69
C TYR A 110 10.18 1.03 14.35
N TYR A 111 11.20 0.77 13.53
CA TYR A 111 11.45 -0.58 12.97
C TYR A 111 12.74 -1.28 13.43
N SER A 112 13.58 -0.63 14.25
CA SER A 112 14.94 -1.10 14.57
C SER A 112 15.01 -2.28 15.55
N SER A 113 13.89 -2.76 16.11
CA SER A 113 13.86 -3.79 17.15
C SER A 113 13.08 -5.08 16.78
N TYR A 114 12.61 -5.23 15.54
CA TYR A 114 11.64 -6.28 15.20
C TYR A 114 12.22 -7.51 14.49
N ASN A 115 11.83 -8.69 14.97
CA ASN A 115 12.13 -9.99 14.35
C ASN A 115 11.04 -10.44 13.35
N VAL A 116 9.85 -9.85 13.42
CA VAL A 116 8.71 -10.12 12.54
C VAL A 116 8.06 -8.78 12.18
N PHE A 117 7.61 -8.62 10.95
CA PHE A 117 6.87 -7.45 10.47
C PHE A 117 5.50 -7.89 10.00
N HIS A 118 4.43 -7.33 10.57
CA HIS A 118 3.07 -7.49 10.03
C HIS A 118 2.85 -6.42 8.97
N ILE A 119 2.43 -6.81 7.78
CA ILE A 119 2.16 -5.88 6.69
C ILE A 119 0.71 -6.02 6.27
N GLU A 120 -0.01 -4.91 6.25
CA GLU A 120 -1.35 -4.85 5.68
C GLU A 120 -1.28 -4.17 4.32
N THR A 121 -1.87 -4.78 3.30
CA THR A 121 -2.08 -4.18 1.99
C THR A 121 -3.56 -3.94 1.77
N SER A 122 -3.92 -2.77 1.29
CA SER A 122 -5.29 -2.40 0.96
C SER A 122 -5.34 -1.79 -0.43
N LEU A 123 -6.34 -2.18 -1.21
CA LEU A 123 -6.66 -1.64 -2.52
C LEU A 123 -7.93 -0.81 -2.44
N TYR A 124 -7.86 0.45 -2.85
CA TYR A 124 -8.97 1.39 -2.88
C TYR A 124 -9.31 1.79 -4.33
N SER A 125 -10.59 1.78 -4.67
CA SER A 125 -11.12 2.35 -5.90
C SER A 125 -11.29 3.87 -5.75
N LEU A 126 -10.90 4.62 -6.77
CA LEU A 126 -11.11 6.07 -6.85
C LEU A 126 -12.30 6.45 -7.76
N LYS A 127 -13.02 5.47 -8.31
CA LYS A 127 -14.09 5.70 -9.30
C LYS A 127 -15.39 6.27 -8.73
N SER A 128 -15.59 6.28 -7.41
CA SER A 128 -16.78 6.90 -6.80
C SER A 128 -16.46 7.59 -5.47
N ASN A 129 -17.15 8.72 -5.22
CA ASN A 129 -17.16 9.42 -3.93
C ASN A 129 -17.99 8.67 -2.87
N SER A 130 -18.07 7.34 -2.94
CA SER A 130 -18.83 6.54 -1.99
C SER A 130 -18.04 6.29 -0.71
N ASP A 131 -18.75 6.10 0.40
CA ASP A 131 -18.18 5.72 1.71
C ASP A 131 -17.50 4.34 1.73
N LYS A 132 -17.42 3.64 0.58
CA LYS A 132 -16.89 2.28 0.44
C LYS A 132 -15.95 2.20 -0.76
N SER A 133 -14.75 2.76 -0.64
CA SER A 133 -13.73 2.66 -1.69
C SER A 133 -12.80 1.47 -1.52
N LEU A 134 -12.72 0.85 -0.34
CA LEU A 134 -11.94 -0.38 -0.14
C LEU A 134 -12.49 -1.52 -1.00
N VAL A 135 -11.66 -2.04 -1.91
CA VAL A 135 -11.95 -3.14 -2.83
C VAL A 135 -11.40 -4.46 -2.30
N TRP A 136 -10.22 -4.42 -1.68
CA TRP A 136 -9.52 -5.61 -1.21
C TRP A 136 -8.53 -5.26 -0.09
N SER A 137 -8.28 -6.19 0.81
CA SER A 137 -7.18 -6.11 1.76
C SER A 137 -6.56 -7.48 2.02
N GLY A 138 -5.28 -7.50 2.36
CA GLY A 138 -4.52 -8.68 2.73
C GLY A 138 -3.49 -8.38 3.81
N SER A 139 -3.31 -9.33 4.73
CA SER A 139 -2.33 -9.23 5.82
C SER A 139 -1.26 -10.30 5.67
N TYR A 140 -0.01 -9.90 5.87
CA TYR A 140 1.18 -10.72 5.59
C TYR A 140 2.21 -10.58 6.68
N ASP A 141 2.84 -11.70 7.05
CA ASP A 141 3.91 -11.73 8.04
C ASP A 141 5.26 -11.93 7.35
N ILE A 142 6.21 -11.05 7.63
CA ILE A 142 7.59 -11.17 7.19
C ILE A 142 8.46 -11.48 8.41
N VAL A 143 9.05 -12.66 8.44
CA VAL A 143 9.91 -13.13 9.53
C VAL A 143 11.37 -12.95 9.13
N ASP A 144 12.16 -12.32 10.01
CA ASP A 144 13.63 -12.22 9.96
C ASP A 144 14.18 -11.81 8.57
N PRO A 145 13.93 -10.56 8.11
CA PRO A 145 14.35 -10.11 6.79
C PRO A 145 15.86 -9.81 6.77
N LYS A 146 16.69 -10.85 6.74
CA LYS A 146 18.15 -10.72 6.61
C LYS A 146 18.58 -10.12 5.27
N ASP A 147 17.75 -10.30 4.24
CA ASP A 147 17.94 -9.81 2.88
C ASP A 147 16.68 -9.04 2.48
N VAL A 148 16.78 -7.71 2.48
CA VAL A 148 15.66 -6.81 2.18
C VAL A 148 15.15 -7.02 0.75
N THR A 149 16.04 -7.24 -0.21
CA THR A 149 15.65 -7.44 -1.61
C THR A 149 14.83 -8.71 -1.80
N LYS A 150 15.30 -9.85 -1.27
CA LYS A 150 14.55 -11.12 -1.34
C LYS A 150 13.23 -11.06 -0.58
N THR A 151 13.24 -10.37 0.56
CA THR A 151 12.04 -10.12 1.36
C THR A 151 10.98 -9.39 0.53
N ILE A 152 11.37 -8.30 -0.15
CA ILE A 152 10.48 -7.53 -1.01
C ILE A 152 9.99 -8.39 -2.19
N ASP A 153 10.87 -9.17 -2.82
CA ASP A 153 10.49 -10.06 -3.92
C ASP A 153 9.40 -11.05 -3.52
N LYS A 154 9.62 -11.76 -2.42
CA LYS A 154 8.66 -12.74 -1.90
C LYS A 154 7.35 -12.06 -1.50
N TYR A 155 7.43 -10.89 -0.88
CA TYR A 155 6.25 -10.13 -0.49
C TYR A 155 5.41 -9.69 -1.70
N VAL A 156 6.05 -9.10 -2.73
CA VAL A 156 5.38 -8.71 -3.98
C VAL A 156 4.76 -9.92 -4.68
N GLU A 157 5.48 -11.05 -4.73
CA GLU A 157 4.97 -12.29 -5.30
C GLU A 157 3.69 -12.76 -4.61
N VAL A 158 3.66 -12.74 -3.28
CA VAL A 158 2.49 -13.16 -2.50
C VAL A 158 1.31 -12.20 -2.71
N VAL A 159 1.53 -10.88 -2.71
CA VAL A 159 0.48 -9.89 -2.99
C VAL A 159 -0.12 -10.11 -4.37
N ILE A 160 0.71 -10.26 -5.41
CA ILE A 160 0.26 -10.50 -6.78
C ILE A 160 -0.54 -11.80 -6.87
N LYS A 161 -0.07 -12.89 -6.25
CA LYS A 161 -0.79 -14.17 -6.22
C LYS A 161 -2.15 -14.05 -5.54
N SER A 162 -2.26 -13.28 -4.46
CA SER A 162 -3.55 -13.00 -3.80
C SER A 162 -4.50 -12.26 -4.75
N LEU A 163 -4.03 -11.18 -5.37
CA LEU A 163 -4.84 -10.37 -6.30
C LEU A 163 -5.31 -11.19 -7.52
N GLU A 164 -4.46 -12.07 -8.07
CA GLU A 164 -4.82 -12.97 -9.16
C GLU A 164 -5.84 -14.03 -8.72
N LYS A 165 -5.61 -14.66 -7.56
CA LYS A 165 -6.49 -15.70 -7.02
C LYS A 165 -7.90 -15.18 -6.78
N GLU A 166 -8.00 -13.95 -6.29
CA GLU A 166 -9.26 -13.26 -6.00
C GLU A 166 -9.84 -12.54 -7.23
N LYS A 167 -9.19 -12.68 -8.41
CA LYS A 167 -9.63 -12.13 -9.70
C LYS A 167 -9.74 -10.60 -9.71
N ILE A 168 -8.94 -9.93 -8.89
CA ILE A 168 -8.83 -8.47 -8.86
C ILE A 168 -7.94 -7.98 -10.02
N ILE A 169 -6.89 -8.75 -10.33
CA ILE A 169 -6.04 -8.54 -11.50
C ILE A 169 -6.03 -9.82 -12.35
N PRO A 170 -5.81 -9.72 -13.67
CA PRO A 170 -5.66 -10.90 -14.51
C PRO A 170 -4.37 -11.64 -14.16
N LYS A 171 -4.32 -12.93 -14.49
CA LYS A 171 -3.06 -13.67 -14.46
C LYS A 171 -2.09 -13.05 -15.46
N LYS A 172 -0.79 -13.11 -15.16
CA LYS A 172 0.24 -12.78 -16.14
C LYS A 172 0.02 -13.59 -17.42
N HIS A 173 -0.06 -12.90 -18.55
CA HIS A 173 -0.05 -13.58 -19.83
C HIS A 173 1.29 -14.28 -19.99
N ASN A 174 1.28 -15.61 -19.93
CA ASN A 174 2.41 -16.39 -20.35
C ASN A 174 2.30 -16.49 -21.87
N TYR A 175 3.13 -15.74 -22.60
CA TYR A 175 3.42 -16.04 -24.00
C TYR A 175 4.17 -17.38 -24.03
N LEU A 176 3.41 -18.48 -23.95
CA LEU A 176 3.89 -19.79 -24.34
C LEU A 176 3.40 -19.98 -25.78
N ASN A 177 4.37 -19.95 -26.70
CA ASN A 177 4.24 -20.45 -28.07
C ASN A 177 3.75 -21.91 -28.06
#